data_AF-N8XGL1-F1
#
_entry.id   AF-N8XGL1-F1
#
_cell.length_a   1.000
_cell.length_b   1.000
_cell.length_c   1.000
_cell.angle_alpha   90.00
_cell.angle_beta   90.00
_cell.angle_gamma   90.00
#
_symmetry.space_group_name_H-M   'P 1'
#
loop_
_entity.id
_entity.type
_entity.pdbx_description
1 polymer ?
#
loop_
_entity_poly.entity_id
_entity_poly.type
_entity_poly.pdbx_seq_one_letter_code
_entity_poly.pdbx_strand_id
1 'polypeptide(L)'
;MKDFFLNFTKILETNPKIYWSVIVGIVACLILYIAEIVHIQNILGQMQGQDVQLIRAVIDPIAQRYQWSRIALIIVALIGAIFQYRKTKKMLNLA
;
A
#
# COMPACT_ATOMS: atom_id res chain seq x y z
N MET A 1 -29.47 -0.59 3.44
CA MET A 1 -28.26 0.22 3.75
C MET A 1 -28.00 0.36 5.24
N LYS A 2 -29.01 0.64 6.08
CA LYS A 2 -28.83 0.78 7.54
C LYS A 2 -28.19 -0.46 8.20
N ASP A 3 -28.66 -1.66 7.85
CA ASP A 3 -28.12 -2.91 8.41
C ASP A 3 -26.68 -3.20 7.96
N PHE A 4 -26.30 -2.75 6.76
CA PHE A 4 -24.93 -2.85 6.27
C PHE A 4 -23.98 -2.02 7.14
N PHE A 5 -24.32 -0.75 7.40
CA PHE A 5 -23.50 0.10 8.27
C PHE A 5 -23.46 -0.42 9.70
N LEU A 6 -24.58 -0.89 10.25
CA LEU A 6 -24.62 -1.46 11.61
C LEU A 6 -23.72 -2.69 11.73
N ASN A 7 -23.80 -3.61 10.76
CA ASN A 7 -22.98 -4.82 10.74
C ASN A 7 -21.50 -4.49 10.51
N PHE A 8 -21.20 -3.53 9.64
CA PHE A 8 -19.83 -3.08 9.37
C PHE A 8 -19.18 -2.46 10.62
N THR A 9 -19.88 -1.55 11.29
CA THR A 9 -19.39 -0.94 12.54
C THR A 9 -19.18 -2.00 13.62
N LYS A 10 -20.14 -2.92 13.80
CA LYS A 10 -20.01 -4.02 14.78
C LYS A 10 -18.81 -4.92 14.50
N ILE A 11 -18.54 -5.23 13.22
CA ILE A 11 -17.38 -6.02 12.81
C ILE A 11 -16.06 -5.28 13.10
N LEU A 12 -16.01 -3.98 12.82
CA LEU A 12 -14.83 -3.14 13.08
C LEU A 12 -14.54 -2.99 14.57
N GLU A 13 -15.57 -2.76 15.39
CA GLU A 13 -15.47 -2.71 16.85
C GLU A 13 -15.00 -4.05 17.44
N THR A 14 -15.46 -5.17 16.87
CA THR A 14 -15.10 -6.52 17.34
C THR A 14 -13.67 -6.90 16.93
N ASN A 15 -13.19 -6.45 15.76
CA ASN A 15 -11.91 -6.87 15.23
C ASN A 15 -11.06 -5.67 14.76
N PRO A 16 -10.37 -5.00 15.71
CA PRO A 16 -9.50 -3.87 15.38
C PRO A 16 -8.33 -4.27 14.46
N LYS A 17 -8.04 -5.57 14.29
CA LYS A 17 -7.01 -6.05 13.36
C LYS A 17 -7.37 -5.79 11.89
N ILE A 18 -8.61 -5.44 11.57
CA ILE A 18 -8.98 -4.98 10.22
C ILE A 18 -8.25 -3.67 9.89
N TYR A 19 -8.12 -2.75 10.86
CA TYR A 19 -7.35 -1.51 10.69
C TYR A 19 -5.85 -1.76 10.54
N TRP A 20 -5.33 -2.81 11.15
CA TRP A 20 -3.92 -3.16 11.06
C TRP A 20 -3.47 -3.44 9.62
N SER A 21 -4.29 -4.09 8.78
CA SER A 21 -3.86 -4.35 7.40
C SER A 21 -3.75 -3.04 6.60
N VAL A 22 -4.64 -2.08 6.86
CA VAL A 22 -4.61 -0.76 6.23
C VAL A 22 -3.41 0.05 6.71
N ILE A 23 -3.15 0.06 8.03
CA ILE A 23 -1.98 0.76 8.62
C ILE A 23 -0.68 0.17 8.07
N VAL A 24 -0.55 -1.16 8.06
CA VAL A 24 0.63 -1.84 7.51
C VAL A 24 0.81 -1.52 6.03
N GLY A 25 -0.28 -1.48 5.24
CA GLY A 25 -0.24 -1.09 3.84
C GLY A 25 0.29 0.34 3.64
N ILE A 26 -0.19 1.30 4.44
CA ILE A 26 0.28 2.69 4.39
C ILE A 26 1.76 2.79 4.77
N VAL A 27 2.16 2.18 5.89
CA VAL A 27 3.55 2.19 6.35
C VAL A 27 4.48 1.57 5.32
N ALA A 28 4.10 0.44 4.71
CA ALA A 28 4.89 -0.20 3.68
C ALA A 28 5.02 0.67 2.41
N CYS A 29 3.96 1.38 2.01
CA CYS A 29 4.02 2.36 0.92
C CYS A 29 4.96 3.52 1.23
N LEU A 30 4.98 4.03 2.47
CA LEU A 30 5.90 5.08 2.90
C LEU A 30 7.36 4.61 2.86
N ILE A 31 7.62 3.38 3.31
CA ILE A 31 8.96 2.78 3.23
C ILE A 31 9.42 2.66 1.77
N LEU A 32 8.55 2.19 0.87
CA LEU A 32 8.87 2.13 -0.56
C LEU A 32 9.17 3.51 -1.16
N TYR A 33 8.46 4.55 -0.72
CA TYR A 33 8.72 5.92 -1.17
C TYR A 33 10.08 6.44 -0.72
N ILE A 34 10.47 6.18 0.53
CA ILE A 34 11.81 6.53 1.03
C ILE A 34 12.88 5.75 0.25
N ALA A 35 12.66 4.45 0.03
CA ALA A 35 13.57 3.61 -0.75
C ALA A 35 13.75 4.10 -2.20
N GLU A 36 12.67 4.55 -2.84
CA GLU A 36 12.71 5.16 -4.18
C GLU A 36 13.60 6.41 -4.20
N ILE A 37 13.44 7.31 -3.23
CA ILE A 37 14.24 8.55 -3.13
C ILE A 37 15.72 8.21 -2.98
N VAL A 38 16.08 7.31 -2.05
CA VAL A 38 17.47 6.91 -1.82
C VAL A 38 18.07 6.26 -3.06
N HIS A 39 17.30 5.43 -3.77
CA HIS A 39 17.75 4.78 -5.00
C HIS A 39 18.02 5.81 -6.11
N ILE A 40 17.11 6.75 -6.33
CA ILE A 40 17.28 7.82 -7.32
C ILE A 40 18.48 8.70 -6.97
N GLN A 41 18.67 9.06 -5.70
CA GLN A 41 19.82 9.85 -5.26
C GLN A 41 21.15 9.15 -5.51
N ASN A 42 21.24 7.85 -5.24
CA ASN A 42 22.44 7.07 -5.48
C ASN A 42 22.82 7.02 -6.97
N ILE A 43 21.81 6.91 -7.84
CA ILE A 43 22.01 6.91 -9.30
C ILE A 43 22.41 8.29 -9.80
N LEU A 44 21.75 9.35 -9.33
CA LEU A 44 22.09 10.73 -9.68
C LEU A 44 23.53 11.08 -9.29
N GLY A 45 24.01 10.59 -8.15
CA GLY A 45 25.40 10.77 -7.73
C GLY A 45 26.42 10.17 -8.71
N GLN A 46 26.04 9.13 -9.46
CA GLN A 46 26.90 8.45 -10.44
C GLN A 46 26.82 9.09 -11.84
N MET A 47 25.86 9.97 -12.09
CA MET A 47 25.58 10.58 -13.40
C MET A 47 25.90 12.08 -13.45
N GLN A 48 26.68 12.61 -12.51
CA GLN A 48 27.03 14.03 -12.48
C GLN A 48 27.66 14.46 -13.82
N GLY A 49 27.05 15.47 -14.46
CA GLY A 49 27.49 16.03 -15.74
C GLY A 49 26.86 15.42 -17.00
N GLN A 50 25.92 14.46 -16.86
CA GLN A 50 25.17 13.92 -18.00
C GLN A 50 23.95 14.77 -18.37
N ASP A 51 23.50 14.64 -19.62
CA ASP A 51 22.31 15.32 -20.12
C ASP A 51 21.05 14.94 -19.34
N VAL A 52 20.19 15.93 -19.08
CA VAL A 52 18.93 15.78 -18.36
C VAL A 52 18.01 14.74 -19.01
N GLN A 53 18.05 14.61 -20.33
CA GLN A 53 17.27 13.60 -21.06
C GLN A 53 17.73 12.17 -20.75
N LEU A 54 19.04 11.96 -20.64
CA LEU A 54 19.64 10.67 -20.28
C LEU A 54 19.30 10.30 -18.84
N ILE A 55 19.37 11.27 -17.92
CA ILE A 55 19.00 11.10 -16.51
C ILE A 55 17.52 10.67 -16.39
N ARG A 56 16.60 11.33 -17.11
CA ARG A 56 15.17 10.95 -17.10
C ARG A 56 14.94 9.55 -17.65
N ALA A 57 15.60 9.19 -18.76
CA ALA A 57 15.46 7.87 -19.35
C ALA A 57 15.86 6.73 -18.40
N VAL A 58 16.73 7.00 -17.42
CA VAL A 58 17.10 6.02 -16.38
C VAL A 58 16.19 6.08 -15.16
N ILE A 59 15.73 7.26 -14.74
CA ILE A 59 14.87 7.42 -13.55
C ILE A 59 13.44 6.94 -13.81
N ASP A 60 12.85 7.27 -14.95
CA ASP A 60 11.46 6.94 -15.29
C ASP A 60 11.09 5.45 -15.12
N PRO A 61 11.88 4.48 -15.64
CA PRO A 61 11.58 3.06 -15.44
C PRO A 61 11.70 2.63 -13.97
N ILE A 62 12.56 3.28 -13.18
CA ILE A 62 12.71 3.00 -11.75
C ILE A 62 11.48 3.49 -11.01
N ALA A 63 11.10 4.75 -11.22
CA ALA A 63 9.91 5.33 -10.62
C ALA A 63 8.65 4.52 -10.95
N GLN A 64 8.52 4.08 -12.20
CA GLN A 64 7.43 3.21 -12.63
C GLN A 64 7.38 1.89 -11.86
N ARG A 65 8.53 1.23 -11.62
CA ARG A 65 8.59 -0.01 -10.82
C ARG A 65 8.13 0.22 -9.38
N TYR A 66 8.60 1.29 -8.73
CA TYR A 66 8.17 1.63 -7.36
C TYR A 66 6.68 1.97 -7.28
N GLN A 67 6.13 2.66 -8.29
CA GLN A 67 4.70 2.91 -8.39
C GLN A 67 3.90 1.60 -8.47
N TRP A 68 4.30 0.66 -9.32
CA TRP A 68 3.65 -0.65 -9.39
C TRP A 68 3.79 -1.45 -8.10
N SER A 69 4.95 -1.40 -7.43
CA SER A 69 5.14 -2.04 -6.13
C SER A 69 4.21 -1.47 -5.06
N ARG A 70 4.00 -0.14 -5.01
CA ARG A 70 3.04 0.49 -4.10
C ARG A 70 1.60 0.04 -4.39
N ILE A 71 1.20 -0.01 -5.66
CA ILE A 71 -0.12 -0.49 -6.07
C ILE A 71 -0.31 -1.95 -5.62
N ALA A 72 0.69 -2.80 -5.83
CA ALA A 72 0.64 -4.20 -5.38
C ALA A 72 0.48 -4.31 -3.86
N LEU A 73 1.21 -3.51 -3.07
CA LEU A 73 1.06 -3.48 -1.62
C LEU A 73 -0.34 -3.05 -1.17
N ILE A 74 -0.91 -2.03 -1.82
CA ILE A 74 -2.28 -1.58 -1.54
C ILE A 74 -3.28 -2.72 -1.81
N ILE A 75 -3.14 -3.42 -2.94
CA ILE A 75 -4.00 -4.56 -3.28
C ILE A 75 -3.89 -5.66 -2.21
N VAL A 76 -2.68 -6.02 -1.79
CA VAL A 76 -2.46 -7.03 -0.73
C VAL A 76 -3.08 -6.58 0.59
N ALA A 77 -2.91 -5.32 0.99
CA ALA A 77 -3.49 -4.76 2.20
C ALA A 77 -5.04 -4.79 2.18
N LEU A 78 -5.64 -4.50 1.03
CA LEU A 78 -7.09 -4.58 0.81
C LEU A 78 -7.58 -6.03 0.89
N ILE A 79 -6.89 -6.97 0.23
CA ILE A 79 -7.22 -8.40 0.32
C ILE A 79 -7.16 -8.87 1.78
N GLY A 80 -6.13 -8.46 2.52
CA GLY A 80 -6.00 -8.73 3.96
C GLY A 80 -7.17 -8.17 4.77
N ALA A 81 -7.57 -6.92 4.52
CA ALA A 81 -8.73 -6.29 5.18
C ALA A 81 -10.02 -7.06 4.88
N ILE A 82 -10.26 -7.39 3.61
CA ILE A 82 -11.45 -8.14 3.16
C ILE A 82 -11.48 -9.53 3.79
N PHE A 83 -10.34 -10.22 3.84
CA PHE A 83 -10.23 -11.53 4.47
C PHE A 83 -10.58 -11.46 5.96
N GLN A 84 -10.01 -10.49 6.68
CA GLN A 84 -10.28 -10.29 8.10
C GLN A 84 -11.74 -9.90 8.35
N TYR A 85 -12.32 -9.07 7.48
CA TYR A 85 -13.74 -8.71 7.50
C TYR A 85 -14.63 -9.94 7.32
N ARG A 86 -14.41 -10.75 6.27
CA ARG A 86 -15.21 -11.97 6.00
C ARG A 86 -15.08 -13.00 7.12
N LYS A 87 -13.88 -13.17 7.67
CA LYS A 87 -13.64 -14.06 8.81
C LYS A 87 -14.44 -13.63 10.04
N THR A 88 -14.44 -12.33 10.34
CA THR A 88 -15.19 -11.78 11.49
C THR A 88 -16.70 -11.83 11.26
N LYS A 89 -17.16 -11.55 10.03
CA LYS A 89 -18.57 -11.68 9.65
C LYS A 89 -19.09 -13.10 9.88
N LYS A 90 -18.32 -14.12 9.47
CA LYS A 90 -18.66 -15.53 9.73
C LYS A 90 -18.68 -15.86 11.23
N MET A 91 -17.70 -15.38 11.99
CA MET A 91 -17.63 -15.61 13.44
C MET A 91 -18.84 -15.01 14.19
N LEU A 92 -19.33 -13.85 13.73
CA LEU A 92 -20.47 -13.16 14.34
C LEU A 92 -21.84 -13.66 13.84
N ASN A 93 -21.89 -14.68 12.96
CA ASN A 93 -23.12 -15.18 12.32
C ASN A 93 -24.00 -14.06 11.72
N LEU A 94 -23.38 -13.02 11.19
CA LEU A 94 -24.08 -11.92 10.53
C LEU A 94 -24.38 -12.32 9.08
N ALA A 95 -25.65 -12.23 8.66
CA ALA A 95 -26.12 -12.50 7.30
C ALA A 95 -25.45 -11.57 6.27
#